data_AF-A0A170SAJ5-F1
#
_entry.id   AF-A0A170SAJ5-F1
#
_cell.length_a   1.000
_cell.length_b   1.000
_cell.length_c   1.000
_cell.angle_alpha   90.00
_cell.angle_beta   90.00
_cell.angle_gamma   90.00
#
_symmetry.space_group_name_H-M   'P 1'
#
loop_
_entity.id
_entity.type
_entity.pdbx_description
1 polymer ?
#
loop_
_entity_poly.entity_id
_entity_poly.type
_entity_poly.pdbx_seq_one_letter_code
_entity_poly.pdbx_strand_id
1 'polypeptide(L)'
;FDLQRIPTENIVNHLRIIAKEENILFDEESIKLIAYNSDGSMRNALSLLEQSAIYSNKNLSEESTKKMLGYVNRHVLLKIIESITNGNITEALNKFEEVCNTYSPVIVLDNILQMIYEICYFSITKKNDFLPDSDIITSTQNNKIQSPIFLSRLWQILSKGIQEVKSSACVKQAANMLIIRLCYLSDLPSPKQIIEKLQNNVKANENGLEINRKMLLALLKTNNMQDLYNQLSKSLLEITYNNDCTSNIILNTMLPNNSQKELLNFLSDLTSKKWNICIKKNNDPCYNSQLDSTISDILQEFDGAKVINIETIKKEQQ
;
A
#
# COMPACT_ATOMS: atom_id res chain seq x y z
N PHE A 1 15.27 28.83 30.11
CA PHE A 1 16.72 28.84 29.86
C PHE A 1 16.97 27.98 28.64
N ASP A 2 17.59 28.53 27.61
CA ASP A 2 17.99 27.76 26.41
C ASP A 2 19.45 27.35 26.62
N LEU A 3 19.67 26.14 27.12
CA LEU A 3 21.00 25.59 27.34
C LEU A 3 21.53 25.09 26.00
N GLN A 4 22.64 25.64 25.53
CA GLN A 4 23.26 25.21 24.29
C GLN A 4 23.76 23.76 24.40
N ARG A 5 23.67 23.02 23.29
CA ARG A 5 24.22 21.67 23.19
C ARG A 5 25.73 21.71 23.38
N ILE A 6 26.25 20.78 24.18
CA ILE A 6 27.68 20.66 24.42
C ILE A 6 28.31 19.97 23.18
N PRO A 7 29.42 20.47 22.63
CA PRO A 7 30.15 19.80 21.56
C PRO A 7 30.54 18.39 21.95
N THR A 8 30.36 17.42 21.04
CA THR A 8 30.63 16.00 21.30
C THR A 8 32.04 15.75 21.81
N GLU A 9 33.05 16.45 21.29
CA GLU A 9 34.44 16.33 21.74
C GLU A 9 34.63 16.69 23.22
N ASN A 10 33.90 17.72 23.70
CA ASN A 10 33.96 18.12 25.10
C ASN A 10 33.34 17.05 26.01
N ILE A 11 32.24 16.43 25.55
CA ILE A 11 31.59 15.32 26.26
C ILE A 11 32.54 14.11 26.32
N VAL A 12 33.15 13.73 25.20
CA VAL A 12 34.13 12.64 25.13
C VAL A 12 35.26 12.85 26.13
N ASN A 13 35.85 14.06 26.15
CA ASN A 13 36.94 14.38 27.05
C ASN A 13 36.51 14.28 28.53
N HIS A 14 35.30 14.75 28.85
CA HIS A 14 34.79 14.67 30.22
C HIS A 14 34.47 13.24 30.65
N LEU A 15 33.83 12.45 29.78
CA LEU A 15 33.57 11.02 30.03
C LEU A 15 34.87 10.24 30.23
N ARG A 16 35.94 10.55 29.49
CA ARG A 16 37.26 9.92 29.65
C ARG A 16 37.83 10.14 31.04
N ILE A 17 37.68 11.35 31.60
CA ILE A 17 38.15 11.68 32.94
C ILE A 17 37.38 10.85 33.98
N ILE A 18 36.06 10.90 33.92
CA ILE A 18 35.18 10.20 34.88
C ILE A 18 35.37 8.68 34.81
N ALA A 19 35.46 8.12 33.61
CA ALA A 19 35.68 6.69 33.43
C ALA A 19 37.01 6.24 34.08
N LYS A 20 38.07 7.06 33.98
CA LYS A 20 39.34 6.78 34.66
C LYS A 20 39.23 6.89 36.18
N GLU A 21 38.55 7.91 36.69
CA GLU A 21 38.34 8.10 38.13
C GLU A 21 37.53 6.95 38.75
N GLU A 22 36.54 6.44 38.02
CA GLU A 22 35.67 5.33 38.45
C GLU A 22 36.26 3.92 38.19
N ASN A 23 37.50 3.86 37.72
CA ASN A 23 38.21 2.62 37.34
C ASN A 23 37.43 1.78 36.33
N ILE A 24 36.89 2.43 35.30
CA ILE A 24 36.21 1.81 34.18
C ILE A 24 37.24 1.63 33.05
N LEU A 25 37.41 0.39 32.56
CA LEU A 25 38.19 0.11 31.35
C LEU A 25 37.33 0.46 30.13
N PHE A 26 37.90 1.15 29.15
CA PHE A 26 37.19 1.52 27.92
C PHE A 26 38.12 1.58 26.71
N ASP A 27 37.57 1.32 25.52
CA ASP A 27 38.16 1.74 24.24
C ASP A 27 37.67 3.14 23.83
N GLU A 28 38.39 3.81 22.93
CA GLU A 28 37.98 5.18 22.55
C GLU A 28 36.69 5.22 21.74
N GLU A 29 36.35 4.15 21.02
CA GLU A 29 35.13 4.11 20.22
C GLU A 29 33.87 3.97 21.10
N SER A 30 33.91 3.25 22.23
CA SER A 30 32.79 3.18 23.18
C SER A 30 32.47 4.54 23.80
N ILE A 31 33.48 5.31 24.21
CA ILE A 31 33.26 6.65 24.78
C ILE A 31 32.70 7.61 23.72
N LYS A 32 33.21 7.56 22.49
CA LYS A 32 32.67 8.34 21.37
C LYS A 32 31.21 7.97 21.07
N LEU A 33 30.88 6.68 21.08
CA LEU A 33 29.50 6.21 20.89
C LEU A 33 28.57 6.76 21.98
N ILE A 34 28.96 6.69 23.25
CA ILE A 34 28.16 7.23 24.36
C ILE A 34 27.98 8.74 24.21
N ALA A 35 29.04 9.48 23.91
CA ALA A 35 28.98 10.93 23.73
C ALA A 35 28.08 11.31 22.55
N TYR A 36 28.16 10.58 21.43
CA TYR A 36 27.31 10.79 20.27
C TYR A 36 25.82 10.56 20.60
N ASN A 37 25.50 9.49 21.33
CA ASN A 37 24.13 9.15 21.73
C ASN A 37 23.58 10.01 22.89
N SER A 38 24.38 10.92 23.44
CA SER A 38 23.96 11.83 24.50
C SER A 38 23.23 13.08 24.00
N ASP A 39 23.16 13.30 22.69
CA ASP A 39 22.51 14.46 22.04
C ASP A 39 22.98 15.83 22.54
N GLY A 40 24.23 15.92 23.02
CA GLY A 40 24.79 17.16 23.55
C GLY A 40 24.45 17.43 25.02
N SER A 41 23.86 16.47 25.73
CA SER A 41 23.52 16.54 27.15
C SER A 41 24.53 15.78 28.01
N MET A 42 25.32 16.48 28.84
CA MET A 42 26.28 15.84 29.75
C MET A 42 25.60 14.88 30.73
N ARG A 43 24.38 15.21 31.19
CA ARG A 43 23.60 14.33 32.07
C ARG A 43 23.29 13.00 31.38
N ASN A 44 22.83 13.05 30.13
CA ASN A 44 22.52 11.84 29.37
C ASN A 44 23.79 11.03 29.14
N ALA A 45 24.90 11.69 28.79
CA ALA A 45 26.19 11.05 28.60
C ALA A 45 26.65 10.30 29.87
N LEU A 46 26.52 10.91 31.05
CA LEU A 46 26.86 10.25 32.32
C LEU A 46 25.93 9.07 32.61
N SER A 47 24.62 9.23 32.44
CA SER A 47 23.67 8.14 32.62
C SER A 47 23.94 6.97 31.67
N LEU A 48 24.32 7.25 30.42
CA LEU A 48 24.69 6.21 29.46
C LEU A 48 26.02 5.54 29.81
N LEU A 49 27.02 6.29 30.30
CA LEU A 49 28.29 5.74 30.80
C LEU A 49 28.07 4.80 31.98
N GLU A 50 27.28 5.21 32.97
CA GLU A 50 26.93 4.39 34.13
C GLU A 50 26.22 3.10 33.71
N GLN A 51 25.21 3.20 32.84
CA GLN A 51 24.50 2.02 32.35
C GLN A 51 25.41 1.09 31.53
N SER A 52 26.27 1.65 30.68
CA SER A 52 27.25 0.89 29.91
C SER A 52 28.24 0.16 30.82
N ALA A 53 28.73 0.83 31.86
CA ALA A 53 29.64 0.25 32.83
C ALA A 53 28.99 -0.86 33.66
N ILE A 54 27.72 -0.73 34.03
CA ILE A 54 26.97 -1.82 34.70
C ILE A 54 26.80 -3.01 33.74
N TYR A 55 26.40 -2.75 32.50
CA TYR A 55 26.16 -3.79 31.50
C TYR A 55 27.43 -4.58 31.16
N SER A 56 28.58 -3.91 31.05
CA SER A 56 29.85 -4.53 30.67
C SER A 56 30.75 -4.91 31.85
N ASN A 57 30.24 -4.79 33.09
CA ASN A 57 31.00 -5.02 34.32
C ASN A 57 32.32 -4.22 34.36
N LYS A 58 32.21 -2.91 34.12
CA LYS A 58 33.31 -1.92 34.05
C LYS A 58 34.35 -2.15 32.94
N ASN A 59 34.01 -2.89 31.88
CA ASN A 59 34.89 -3.08 30.73
C ASN A 59 34.18 -2.75 29.41
N LEU A 60 34.14 -1.48 29.05
CA LEU A 60 33.47 -0.99 27.85
C LEU A 60 34.32 -1.27 26.61
N SER A 61 33.84 -2.20 25.79
CA SER A 61 34.22 -2.29 24.39
C SER A 61 33.18 -1.63 23.50
N GLU A 62 33.57 -1.25 22.28
CA GLU A 62 32.67 -0.79 21.22
C GLU A 62 31.50 -1.76 21.04
N GLU A 63 31.76 -3.06 21.02
CA GLU A 63 30.73 -4.09 20.84
C GLU A 63 29.74 -4.15 22.02
N SER A 64 30.25 -4.12 23.25
CA SER A 64 29.41 -4.14 24.45
C SER A 64 28.53 -2.88 24.54
N THR A 65 29.09 -1.74 24.15
CA THR A 65 28.42 -0.43 24.16
C THR A 65 27.36 -0.37 23.07
N LYS A 66 27.66 -0.86 21.87
CA LYS A 66 26.69 -1.03 20.78
C LYS A 66 25.51 -1.90 21.22
N LYS A 67 25.79 -3.05 21.84
CA LYS A 67 24.74 -3.94 22.38
C LYS A 67 23.86 -3.24 23.41
N MET A 68 24.47 -2.54 24.38
CA MET A 68 23.77 -1.81 25.43
C MET A 68 22.90 -0.67 24.87
N LEU A 69 23.42 0.10 23.91
CA LEU A 69 22.71 1.17 23.22
C LEU A 69 21.67 0.65 22.22
N GLY A 70 21.58 -0.67 22.01
CA GLY A 70 20.61 -1.27 21.09
C GLY A 70 20.97 -1.15 19.61
N TYR A 71 22.25 -0.96 19.27
CA TYR A 71 22.74 -1.06 17.89
C TYR A 71 22.66 -2.50 17.43
N VAL A 72 21.64 -2.79 16.63
CA VAL A 72 21.49 -4.09 15.98
C VAL A 72 22.39 -4.15 14.75
N ASN A 73 22.99 -5.31 14.46
CA ASN A 73 23.82 -5.50 13.28
C ASN A 73 23.04 -5.13 12.00
N ARG A 74 23.58 -4.15 11.24
CA ARG A 74 22.95 -3.59 10.05
C ARG A 74 22.73 -4.61 8.94
N HIS A 75 23.58 -5.62 8.78
CA HIS A 75 23.37 -6.68 7.80
C HIS A 75 22.15 -7.55 8.14
N VAL A 76 21.92 -7.79 9.44
CA VAL A 76 20.75 -8.56 9.89
C VAL A 76 19.48 -7.76 9.68
N LEU A 77 19.50 -6.46 10.02
CA LEU A 77 18.40 -5.54 9.74
C LEU A 77 18.09 -5.46 8.23
N LEU A 78 19.13 -5.36 7.39
CA LEU A 78 18.98 -5.37 5.92
C LEU A 78 18.23 -6.60 5.46
N LYS A 79 18.66 -7.79 5.92
CA LYS A 79 18.04 -9.07 5.59
C LYS A 79 16.56 -9.15 6.01
N ILE A 80 16.19 -8.52 7.13
CA ILE A 80 14.79 -8.42 7.55
C ILE A 80 14.02 -7.51 6.59
N ILE A 81 14.55 -6.33 6.27
CA ILE A 81 13.94 -5.38 5.35
C ILE A 81 13.79 -6.00 3.94
N GLU A 82 14.77 -6.76 3.46
CA GLU A 82 14.68 -7.50 2.21
C GLU A 82 13.56 -8.53 2.23
N SER A 83 13.42 -9.32 3.30
CA SER A 83 12.32 -10.27 3.43
C SER A 83 10.96 -9.57 3.49
N ILE A 84 10.87 -8.43 4.19
CA ILE A 84 9.65 -7.59 4.24
C ILE A 84 9.30 -7.08 2.84
N THR A 85 10.24 -6.45 2.15
CA THR A 85 10.04 -5.83 0.83
C THR A 85 9.78 -6.85 -0.29
N ASN A 86 10.19 -8.11 -0.11
CA ASN A 86 9.87 -9.22 -1.01
C ASN A 86 8.57 -9.95 -0.65
N GLY A 87 7.86 -9.54 0.43
CA GLY A 87 6.62 -10.20 0.87
C GLY A 87 6.83 -11.57 1.55
N ASN A 88 8.09 -11.95 1.86
CA ASN A 88 8.38 -13.24 2.50
C ASN A 88 8.14 -13.17 4.01
N ILE A 89 6.88 -13.38 4.42
CA ILE A 89 6.43 -13.29 5.81
C ILE A 89 7.21 -14.26 6.72
N THR A 90 7.36 -15.52 6.30
CA THR A 90 8.01 -16.56 7.11
C THR A 90 9.46 -16.21 7.41
N GLU A 91 10.21 -15.80 6.39
CA GLU A 91 11.62 -15.43 6.57
C GLU A 91 11.78 -14.14 7.38
N ALA A 92 10.91 -13.15 7.16
CA ALA A 92 10.93 -11.90 7.93
C ALA A 92 10.68 -12.16 9.42
N LEU A 93 9.67 -12.98 9.76
CA LEU A 93 9.36 -13.34 11.14
C LEU A 93 10.47 -14.15 11.80
N ASN A 94 11.04 -15.15 11.12
CA ASN A 94 12.11 -15.97 11.67
C ASN A 94 13.35 -15.13 12.01
N LYS A 95 13.80 -14.28 11.08
CA LYS A 95 14.94 -13.38 11.33
C LYS A 95 14.64 -12.35 12.40
N PHE A 96 13.43 -11.80 12.41
CA PHE A 96 13.01 -10.85 13.44
C PHE A 96 13.03 -11.50 14.83
N GLU A 97 12.52 -12.73 14.97
CA GLU A 97 12.52 -13.47 16.21
C GLU A 97 13.94 -13.81 16.69
N GLU A 98 14.83 -14.19 15.77
CA GLU A 98 16.23 -14.47 16.08
C GLU A 98 16.93 -13.26 16.71
N VAL A 99 16.69 -12.05 16.18
CA VAL A 99 17.19 -10.79 16.76
C VAL A 99 16.51 -10.47 18.09
N CYS A 100 15.20 -10.74 18.21
CA CYS A 100 14.44 -10.49 19.43
C CYS A 100 14.85 -11.38 20.61
N ASN A 101 15.63 -12.44 20.38
CA ASN A 101 16.25 -13.23 21.46
C ASN A 101 17.32 -12.42 22.22
N THR A 102 17.92 -11.42 21.57
CA THR A 102 18.97 -10.59 22.16
C THR A 102 18.47 -9.17 22.47
N TYR A 103 17.60 -8.61 21.63
CA TYR A 103 17.14 -7.23 21.73
C TYR A 103 15.64 -7.15 21.98
N SER A 104 15.19 -6.09 22.65
CA SER A 104 13.75 -5.83 22.77
C SER A 104 13.12 -5.62 21.39
N PRO A 105 11.92 -6.17 21.10
CA PRO A 105 11.24 -5.98 19.81
C PRO A 105 11.12 -4.52 19.39
N VAL A 106 10.88 -3.63 20.35
CA VAL A 106 10.78 -2.18 20.11
C VAL A 106 12.08 -1.60 19.58
N ILE A 107 13.22 -1.97 20.18
CA ILE A 107 14.56 -1.52 19.75
C ILE A 107 14.82 -1.99 18.32
N VAL A 108 14.50 -3.24 18.01
CA VAL A 108 14.67 -3.80 16.66
C VAL A 108 13.83 -3.03 15.65
N LEU A 109 12.56 -2.75 15.96
CA LEU A 109 11.67 -2.00 15.08
C LEU A 109 12.12 -0.55 14.89
N ASP A 110 12.59 0.14 15.94
CA ASP A 110 13.14 1.49 15.85
C ASP A 110 14.41 1.51 14.97
N ASN A 111 15.27 0.49 15.07
CA ASN A 111 16.44 0.32 14.18
C ASN A 111 16.04 0.08 12.73
N ILE A 112 15.02 -0.76 12.47
CA ILE A 112 14.46 -0.97 11.13
C ILE A 112 13.91 0.36 10.57
N LEU A 113 13.22 1.15 11.39
CA LEU A 113 12.64 2.44 11.01
C LEU A 113 13.73 3.42 10.56
N GLN A 114 14.80 3.53 11.35
CA GLN A 114 15.96 4.35 11.03
C GLN A 114 16.62 3.92 9.72
N MET A 115 16.81 2.61 9.53
CA MET A 115 17.42 2.08 8.31
C MET A 115 16.55 2.31 7.07
N ILE A 116 15.23 2.18 7.17
CA ILE A 116 14.31 2.53 6.07
C ILE A 116 14.40 4.02 5.74
N TYR A 117 14.50 4.90 6.75
CA TYR A 117 14.70 6.34 6.53
C TYR A 117 15.99 6.61 5.76
N GLU A 118 17.11 6.00 6.15
CA GLU A 118 18.41 6.19 5.50
C GLU A 118 18.37 5.71 4.03
N ILE A 119 17.78 4.54 3.77
CA ILE A 119 17.59 4.03 2.41
C ILE A 119 16.70 4.99 1.60
N CYS A 120 15.60 5.48 2.18
CA CYS A 120 14.70 6.42 1.53
C CYS A 120 15.39 7.75 1.21
N TYR A 121 16.13 8.33 2.17
CA TYR A 121 16.86 9.57 1.99
C TYR A 121 17.92 9.42 0.88
N PHE A 122 18.73 8.37 0.95
CA PHE A 122 19.74 8.07 -0.07
C PHE A 122 19.11 7.88 -1.46
N SER A 123 17.95 7.20 -1.53
CA SER A 123 17.25 6.98 -2.80
C SER A 123 16.90 8.29 -3.52
N ILE A 124 16.69 9.38 -2.78
CA ILE A 124 16.32 10.71 -3.26
C ILE A 124 17.56 11.60 -3.46
N THR A 125 18.42 11.72 -2.45
CA THR A 125 19.53 12.70 -2.45
C THR A 125 20.79 12.19 -3.14
N LYS A 126 20.97 10.87 -3.23
CA LYS A 126 22.21 10.21 -3.69
C LYS A 126 23.47 10.60 -2.89
N LYS A 127 23.30 11.20 -1.71
CA LYS A 127 24.40 11.58 -0.80
C LYS A 127 24.54 10.57 0.32
N ASN A 128 25.78 10.21 0.65
CA ASN A 128 26.08 9.29 1.72
C ASN A 128 26.57 10.04 2.97
N ASP A 129 25.64 10.70 3.66
CA ASP A 129 25.96 11.48 4.88
C ASP A 129 25.95 10.61 6.15
N PHE A 130 25.49 9.36 6.10
CA PHE A 130 25.14 8.53 7.27
C PHE A 130 26.13 7.38 7.61
N LEU A 131 27.42 7.53 7.29
CA LEU A 131 28.54 6.56 7.48
C LEU A 131 28.64 5.38 6.47
N PRO A 132 29.85 4.81 6.27
CA PRO A 132 30.21 4.05 5.08
C PRO A 132 30.17 2.54 5.31
N ASP A 133 29.00 1.94 5.45
CA ASP A 133 28.88 0.51 5.12
C ASP A 133 28.54 0.43 3.62
N SER A 134 29.59 0.26 2.80
CA SER A 134 29.54 0.02 1.35
C SER A 134 28.51 -1.04 0.94
N ASP A 135 28.13 -1.90 1.87
CA ASP A 135 27.31 -3.09 1.67
C ASP A 135 25.82 -2.75 1.56
N ILE A 136 25.38 -1.63 2.17
CA ILE A 136 24.00 -1.12 2.06
C ILE A 136 23.81 -0.41 0.72
N ILE A 137 24.87 0.23 0.23
CA ILE A 137 24.87 0.91 -1.07
C ILE A 137 24.97 -0.12 -2.21
N THR A 138 25.74 -1.20 -2.05
CA THR A 138 25.83 -2.26 -3.07
C THR A 138 24.56 -3.11 -3.18
N SER A 139 23.90 -3.44 -2.06
CA SER A 139 22.58 -4.11 -2.09
C SER A 139 21.48 -3.23 -2.69
N THR A 140 21.49 -1.93 -2.41
CA THR A 140 20.57 -0.97 -3.06
C THR A 140 20.93 -0.72 -4.53
N GLN A 141 22.20 -0.75 -4.95
CA GLN A 141 22.59 -0.58 -6.35
C GLN A 141 22.23 -1.79 -7.24
N ASN A 142 22.06 -2.99 -6.68
CA ASN A 142 21.77 -4.22 -7.44
C ASN A 142 20.30 -4.38 -7.91
N ASN A 143 19.65 -3.33 -8.40
CA ASN A 143 18.38 -3.37 -9.13
C ASN A 143 17.08 -3.75 -8.38
N LYS A 144 17.02 -3.56 -7.05
CA LYS A 144 15.75 -3.64 -6.28
C LYS A 144 15.52 -2.44 -5.36
N ILE A 145 15.87 -1.22 -5.81
CA ILE A 145 15.41 -0.01 -5.09
C ILE A 145 13.89 0.07 -5.27
N GLN A 146 13.17 -0.36 -4.24
CA GLN A 146 11.75 -0.10 -4.09
C GLN A 146 11.49 1.41 -4.24
N SER A 147 10.40 1.80 -4.90
CA SER A 147 10.07 3.22 -5.13
C SER A 147 10.18 4.02 -3.81
N PRO A 148 10.72 5.26 -3.81
CA PRO A 148 10.72 6.11 -2.62
C PRO A 148 9.33 6.29 -1.99
N ILE A 149 8.28 6.20 -2.81
CA ILE A 149 6.87 6.23 -2.39
C ILE A 149 6.47 4.96 -1.61
N PHE A 150 7.05 3.82 -1.93
CA PHE A 150 6.85 2.59 -1.17
C PHE A 150 7.62 2.63 0.16
N LEU A 151 8.88 3.05 0.13
CA LEU A 151 9.70 3.18 1.34
C LEU A 151 9.09 4.17 2.35
N SER A 152 8.58 5.30 1.88
CA SER A 152 7.91 6.27 2.75
C SER A 152 6.61 5.73 3.37
N ARG A 153 5.85 4.90 2.64
CA ARG A 153 4.66 4.21 3.18
C ARG A 153 5.03 3.15 4.22
N LEU A 154 6.06 2.34 3.96
CA LEU A 154 6.59 1.38 4.93
C LEU A 154 7.04 2.11 6.20
N TRP A 155 7.79 3.19 6.06
CA TRP A 155 8.26 4.01 7.17
C TRP A 155 7.09 4.57 8.01
N GLN A 156 6.05 5.11 7.37
CA GLN A 156 4.88 5.63 8.08
C GLN A 156 4.12 4.54 8.86
N ILE A 157 3.94 3.37 8.25
CA ILE A 157 3.21 2.26 8.88
C ILE A 157 4.03 1.66 10.03
N LEU A 158 5.33 1.51 9.85
CA LEU A 158 6.24 1.08 10.91
C LEU A 158 6.27 2.09 12.06
N SER A 159 6.40 3.39 11.79
CA SER A 159 6.44 4.45 12.82
C SER A 159 5.16 4.46 13.67
N LYS A 160 3.98 4.39 13.04
CA LYS A 160 2.70 4.30 13.75
C LYS A 160 2.56 2.96 14.49
N GLY A 161 2.94 1.87 13.85
CA GLY A 161 2.90 0.54 14.43
C GLY A 161 3.81 0.39 15.65
N ILE A 162 4.96 1.06 15.69
CA ILE A 162 5.84 1.08 16.87
C ILE A 162 5.12 1.68 18.08
N GLN A 163 4.33 2.74 17.89
CA GLN A 163 3.54 3.32 18.98
C GLN A 163 2.47 2.34 19.48
N GLU A 164 1.80 1.63 18.56
CA GLU A 164 0.83 0.57 18.90
C GLU A 164 1.52 -0.55 19.70
N VAL A 165 2.70 -1.00 19.25
CA VAL A 165 3.51 -2.04 19.92
C VAL A 165 3.93 -1.61 21.32
N LYS A 166 4.40 -0.36 21.50
CA LYS A 166 4.78 0.21 22.80
C LYS A 166 3.61 0.22 23.79
N SER A 167 2.39 0.44 23.30
CA SER A 167 1.17 0.47 24.13
C SER A 167 0.51 -0.90 24.36
N SER A 168 0.98 -1.95 23.69
CA SER A 168 0.37 -3.28 23.72
C SER A 168 0.68 -4.03 25.01
N ALA A 169 -0.33 -4.73 25.55
CA ALA A 169 -0.14 -5.67 26.66
C ALA A 169 0.79 -6.85 26.30
N CYS A 170 0.85 -7.22 25.02
CA CYS A 170 1.80 -8.21 24.52
C CYS A 170 2.65 -7.62 23.39
N VAL A 171 3.80 -7.06 23.77
CA VAL A 171 4.74 -6.38 22.86
C VAL A 171 5.22 -7.30 21.73
N LYS A 172 5.62 -8.54 22.05
CA LYS A 172 6.14 -9.49 21.04
C LYS A 172 5.08 -9.88 20.01
N GLN A 173 3.85 -10.14 20.43
CA GLN A 173 2.75 -10.47 19.50
C GLN A 173 2.39 -9.26 18.62
N ALA A 174 2.30 -8.07 19.20
CA ALA A 174 2.03 -6.85 18.44
C ALA A 174 3.14 -6.56 17.42
N ALA A 175 4.40 -6.79 17.79
CA ALA A 175 5.54 -6.64 16.88
C ALA A 175 5.47 -7.63 15.70
N ASN A 176 5.15 -8.90 15.97
CA ASN A 176 4.94 -9.90 14.91
C ASN A 176 3.80 -9.48 13.96
N MET A 177 2.68 -8.99 14.50
CA MET A 177 1.58 -8.48 13.67
C MET A 177 1.98 -7.28 12.83
N LEU A 178 2.85 -6.40 13.33
CA LEU A 178 3.39 -5.30 12.56
C LEU A 178 4.28 -5.78 11.40
N ILE A 179 5.16 -6.76 11.64
CA ILE A 179 5.97 -7.37 10.58
C ILE A 179 5.08 -8.00 9.49
N ILE A 180 4.06 -8.77 9.88
CA ILE A 180 3.08 -9.36 8.97
C ILE A 180 2.39 -8.27 8.11
N ARG A 181 1.94 -7.19 8.77
CA ARG A 181 1.31 -6.05 8.09
C ARG A 181 2.24 -5.38 7.08
N LEU A 182 3.52 -5.25 7.41
CA LEU A 182 4.52 -4.67 6.51
C LEU A 182 4.76 -5.55 5.28
N CYS A 183 4.85 -6.87 5.46
CA CYS A 183 4.99 -7.81 4.34
C CYS A 183 3.79 -7.74 3.37
N TYR A 184 2.54 -7.67 3.88
CA TYR A 184 1.36 -7.56 3.02
C TYR A 184 1.33 -6.28 2.17
N LEU A 185 1.97 -5.19 2.63
CA LEU A 185 2.06 -3.97 1.82
C LEU A 185 2.93 -4.16 0.59
N SER A 186 3.93 -5.04 0.66
CA SER A 186 4.82 -5.35 -0.47
C SER A 186 4.08 -6.01 -1.63
N ASP A 187 3.00 -6.74 -1.32
CA ASP A 187 2.16 -7.42 -2.31
C ASP A 187 1.09 -6.51 -2.91
N LEU A 188 0.84 -5.33 -2.33
CA LEU A 188 -0.18 -4.41 -2.82
C LEU A 188 0.34 -3.62 -4.04
N PRO A 189 -0.25 -3.79 -5.24
CA PRO A 189 0.12 -2.98 -6.39
C PRO A 189 -0.10 -1.50 -6.07
N SER A 190 0.83 -0.65 -6.49
CA SER A 190 0.65 0.79 -6.32
C SER A 190 -0.64 1.25 -7.01
N PRO A 191 -1.34 2.29 -6.52
CA PRO A 191 -2.53 2.81 -7.18
C PRO A 191 -2.30 3.10 -8.66
N LYS A 192 -1.10 3.57 -9.03
CA LYS A 192 -0.68 3.77 -10.42
C LYS A 192 -0.60 2.45 -11.20
N GLN A 193 -0.03 1.38 -10.64
CA GLN A 193 -0.01 0.06 -11.27
C GLN A 193 -1.40 -0.58 -11.35
N ILE A 194 -2.29 -0.33 -10.37
CA ILE A 194 -3.69 -0.74 -10.46
C ILE A 194 -4.35 0.00 -11.62
N ILE A 195 -4.14 1.33 -11.72
CA ILE A 195 -4.65 2.14 -12.83
C ILE A 195 -4.07 1.67 -14.17
N GLU A 196 -2.77 1.39 -14.26
CA GLU A 196 -2.14 0.87 -15.48
C GLU A 196 -2.63 -0.54 -15.83
N LYS A 197 -2.80 -1.45 -14.86
CA LYS A 197 -3.41 -2.77 -15.10
C LYS A 197 -4.86 -2.65 -15.54
N LEU A 198 -5.63 -1.71 -14.95
CA LEU A 198 -6.98 -1.41 -15.39
C LEU A 198 -6.97 -0.83 -16.80
N GLN A 199 -6.12 0.15 -17.10
CA GLN A 199 -5.99 0.76 -18.42
C GLN A 199 -5.46 -0.22 -19.48
N ASN A 200 -4.57 -1.14 -19.11
CA ASN A 200 -4.02 -2.16 -20.01
C ASN A 200 -4.99 -3.32 -20.23
N ASN A 201 -5.77 -3.73 -19.21
CA ASN A 201 -6.91 -4.63 -19.43
C ASN A 201 -7.98 -3.98 -20.31
N VAL A 202 -8.08 -2.65 -20.28
CA VAL A 202 -8.95 -1.86 -21.15
C VAL A 202 -8.38 -1.73 -22.57
N LYS A 203 -7.05 -1.67 -22.74
CA LYS A 203 -6.37 -1.64 -24.05
C LYS A 203 -6.21 -3.02 -24.69
N ALA A 204 -6.08 -4.11 -23.94
CA ALA A 204 -6.01 -5.47 -24.48
C ALA A 204 -7.31 -5.93 -25.15
N ASN A 205 -8.42 -5.21 -24.91
CA ASN A 205 -9.66 -5.33 -25.68
C ASN A 205 -9.56 -4.47 -26.97
N GLU A 206 -8.53 -4.71 -27.79
CA GLU A 206 -8.38 -4.10 -29.13
C GLU A 206 -9.47 -4.56 -30.12
N ASN A 207 -10.34 -5.48 -29.72
CA ASN A 207 -11.69 -5.57 -30.25
C ASN A 207 -12.63 -4.66 -29.44
N GLY A 208 -12.39 -3.34 -29.56
CA GLY A 208 -13.34 -2.30 -29.24
C GLY A 208 -14.01 -2.29 -27.86
N LEU A 209 -13.26 -2.19 -26.75
CA LEU A 209 -13.70 -1.72 -25.43
C LEU A 209 -15.20 -1.90 -25.10
N GLU A 210 -15.59 -3.13 -24.77
CA GLU A 210 -16.92 -3.41 -24.21
C GLU A 210 -16.95 -3.03 -22.71
N ILE A 211 -17.32 -1.80 -22.39
CA ILE A 211 -17.72 -1.39 -21.04
C ILE A 211 -18.92 -2.23 -20.57
N ASN A 212 -18.71 -3.05 -19.55
CA ASN A 212 -19.78 -3.72 -18.81
C ASN A 212 -20.31 -2.80 -17.70
N ARG A 213 -21.60 -2.93 -17.33
CA ARG A 213 -22.27 -2.23 -16.22
C ARG A 213 -21.41 -2.10 -14.95
N LYS A 214 -20.75 -3.18 -14.51
CA LYS A 214 -19.91 -3.17 -13.31
C LYS A 214 -18.73 -2.22 -13.43
N MET A 215 -18.12 -2.16 -14.61
CA MET A 215 -16.97 -1.32 -14.89
C MET A 215 -17.36 0.16 -15.03
N LEU A 216 -18.50 0.46 -15.67
CA LEU A 216 -19.06 1.80 -15.72
C LEU A 216 -19.31 2.38 -14.32
N LEU A 217 -19.96 1.59 -13.45
CA LEU A 217 -20.27 1.99 -12.09
C LEU A 217 -19.00 2.21 -11.24
N ALA A 218 -17.95 1.41 -11.45
CA ALA A 218 -16.66 1.61 -10.79
C ALA A 218 -15.96 2.90 -11.26
N LEU A 219 -15.97 3.19 -12.56
CA LEU A 219 -15.36 4.39 -13.13
C LEU A 219 -16.07 5.67 -12.68
N LEU A 220 -17.40 5.66 -12.57
CA LEU A 220 -18.17 6.81 -12.06
C LEU A 220 -17.86 7.11 -10.60
N LYS A 221 -17.72 6.07 -9.76
CA LYS A 221 -17.33 6.23 -8.36
C LYS A 221 -15.91 6.77 -8.20
N THR A 222 -15.00 6.37 -9.09
CA THR A 222 -13.59 6.78 -9.05
C THR A 222 -13.39 8.23 -9.49
N ASN A 223 -14.27 8.76 -10.35
CA ASN A 223 -14.22 10.15 -10.84
C ASN A 223 -15.11 11.12 -10.05
N ASN A 224 -15.49 10.79 -8.80
CA ASN A 224 -16.36 11.60 -7.94
C ASN A 224 -17.74 11.95 -8.55
N MET A 225 -18.23 11.18 -9.55
CA MET A 225 -19.54 11.37 -10.17
C MET A 225 -20.63 10.60 -9.40
N GLN A 226 -20.78 10.93 -8.12
CA GLN A 226 -21.64 10.20 -7.16
C GLN A 226 -23.13 10.25 -7.55
N ASP A 227 -23.59 11.37 -8.11
CA ASP A 227 -25.00 11.55 -8.54
C ASP A 227 -25.33 10.67 -9.75
N LEU A 228 -24.45 10.62 -10.74
CA LEU A 228 -24.58 9.70 -11.89
C LEU A 228 -24.53 8.25 -11.41
N TYR A 229 -23.62 7.92 -10.50
CA TYR A 229 -23.55 6.58 -9.91
C TYR A 229 -24.86 6.17 -9.22
N ASN A 230 -25.46 7.07 -8.43
CA ASN A 230 -26.71 6.80 -7.71
C ASN A 230 -27.91 6.68 -8.67
N GLN A 231 -27.93 7.45 -9.76
CA GLN A 231 -28.98 7.36 -10.78
C GLN A 231 -28.84 6.09 -11.64
N LEU A 232 -27.62 5.73 -12.01
CA LEU A 232 -27.33 4.61 -12.90
C LEU A 232 -27.35 3.26 -12.18
N SER A 233 -26.98 3.22 -10.89
CA SER A 233 -27.07 2.01 -10.07
C SER A 233 -28.50 1.50 -9.93
N LYS A 234 -29.50 2.41 -9.91
CA LYS A 234 -30.93 2.09 -9.85
C LYS A 234 -31.56 1.76 -11.21
N SER A 235 -30.99 2.26 -12.31
CA SER A 235 -31.49 1.97 -13.66
C SER A 235 -31.04 0.60 -14.18
N LEU A 236 -31.88 -0.08 -14.95
CA LEU A 236 -31.47 -1.24 -15.75
C LEU A 236 -30.67 -0.70 -16.94
N LEU A 237 -29.42 -1.16 -17.08
CA LEU A 237 -28.44 -0.69 -18.04
C LEU A 237 -28.04 -1.87 -18.92
N GLU A 238 -28.45 -1.83 -20.17
CA GLU A 238 -27.92 -2.70 -21.22
C GLU A 238 -27.01 -1.84 -22.10
N ILE A 239 -25.77 -2.28 -22.25
CA ILE A 239 -24.79 -1.59 -23.09
C ILE A 239 -24.55 -2.47 -24.31
N THR A 240 -24.91 -1.97 -25.49
CA THR A 240 -24.81 -2.72 -26.75
C THR A 240 -23.81 -2.03 -27.67
N TYR A 241 -22.90 -2.81 -28.23
CA TYR A 241 -21.87 -2.34 -29.16
C TYR A 241 -22.29 -2.71 -30.58
N ASN A 242 -22.45 -1.71 -31.45
CA ASN A 242 -22.64 -1.97 -32.87
C ASN A 242 -21.28 -1.97 -33.57
N ASN A 243 -21.13 -2.82 -34.59
CA ASN A 243 -19.90 -2.95 -35.39
C ASN A 243 -19.52 -1.65 -36.14
N ASP A 244 -20.46 -0.69 -36.27
CA ASP A 244 -20.29 0.56 -37.01
C ASP A 244 -19.75 1.73 -36.15
N CYS A 245 -18.89 1.45 -35.17
CA CYS A 245 -18.26 2.45 -34.28
C CYS A 245 -19.26 3.29 -33.43
N THR A 246 -20.50 2.85 -33.28
CA THR A 246 -21.53 3.49 -32.44
C THR A 246 -21.90 2.57 -31.28
N SER A 247 -21.87 3.08 -30.05
CA SER A 247 -22.20 2.32 -28.83
C SER A 247 -23.46 2.89 -28.19
N ASN A 248 -24.42 2.03 -27.82
CA ASN A 248 -25.68 2.47 -27.25
C ASN A 248 -25.78 2.08 -25.78
N ILE A 249 -26.23 3.01 -24.94
CA ILE A 249 -26.64 2.75 -23.57
C ILE A 249 -28.16 2.76 -23.54
N ILE A 250 -28.75 1.61 -23.23
CA ILE A 250 -30.18 1.47 -23.06
C ILE A 250 -30.51 1.63 -21.58
N LEU A 251 -31.27 2.67 -21.25
CA LEU A 251 -31.77 2.98 -19.91
C LEU A 251 -33.26 2.66 -19.82
N ASN A 252 -33.71 2.15 -18.67
CA ASN A 252 -35.13 2.05 -18.34
C ASN A 252 -35.73 3.34 -17.73
N THR A 253 -34.88 4.29 -17.34
CA THR A 253 -35.30 5.54 -16.69
C THR A 253 -34.72 6.75 -17.43
N MET A 254 -35.55 7.79 -17.62
CA MET A 254 -35.11 9.08 -18.15
C MET A 254 -34.06 9.72 -17.23
N LEU A 255 -32.83 9.88 -17.71
CA LEU A 255 -31.81 10.71 -17.05
C LEU A 255 -32.06 12.20 -17.38
N PRO A 256 -31.77 13.15 -16.47
CA PRO A 256 -31.82 14.58 -16.77
C PRO A 256 -30.90 14.96 -17.94
N ASN A 257 -31.29 15.92 -18.78
CA ASN A 257 -30.53 16.32 -19.98
C ASN A 257 -29.06 16.72 -19.68
N ASN A 258 -28.78 17.28 -18.49
CA ASN A 258 -27.42 17.64 -18.10
C ASN A 258 -26.58 16.40 -17.79
N SER A 259 -27.15 15.44 -17.06
CA SER A 259 -26.56 14.14 -16.72
C SER A 259 -26.34 13.27 -17.96
N GLN A 260 -27.21 13.35 -18.96
CA GLN A 260 -27.04 12.67 -20.25
C GLN A 260 -25.82 13.22 -21.02
N LYS A 261 -25.65 14.54 -21.08
CA LYS A 261 -24.49 15.18 -21.74
C LYS A 261 -23.18 14.88 -21.02
N GLU A 262 -23.16 14.97 -19.69
CA GLU A 262 -21.99 14.62 -18.87
C GLU A 262 -21.57 13.17 -19.07
N LEU A 263 -22.53 12.25 -19.11
CA LEU A 263 -22.27 10.83 -19.34
C LEU A 263 -21.77 10.56 -20.77
N LEU A 264 -22.37 11.19 -21.78
CA LEU A 264 -21.94 11.06 -23.18
C LEU A 264 -20.52 11.59 -23.39
N ASN A 265 -20.19 12.76 -22.83
CA ASN A 265 -18.85 13.33 -22.91
C ASN A 265 -17.82 12.45 -22.19
N PHE A 266 -18.14 11.98 -20.99
CA PHE A 266 -17.27 11.10 -20.22
C PHE A 266 -16.97 9.79 -20.97
N LEU A 267 -17.98 9.23 -21.65
CA LEU A 267 -17.82 8.00 -22.43
C LEU A 267 -17.11 8.21 -23.76
N SER A 268 -17.36 9.33 -24.45
CA SER A 268 -16.59 9.68 -25.64
C SER A 268 -15.12 9.90 -25.33
N ASP A 269 -14.82 10.56 -24.20
CA ASP A 269 -13.44 10.81 -23.75
C ASP A 269 -12.73 9.51 -23.34
N LEU A 270 -13.45 8.56 -22.75
CA LEU A 270 -12.87 7.29 -22.31
C LEU A 270 -12.65 6.26 -23.43
N THR A 271 -13.48 6.27 -24.46
CA THR A 271 -13.52 5.19 -25.45
C THR A 271 -13.20 5.62 -26.87
N SER A 272 -13.07 6.92 -27.12
CA SER A 272 -12.88 7.50 -28.45
C SER A 272 -13.98 7.09 -29.45
N LYS A 273 -15.15 6.65 -28.99
CA LYS A 273 -16.32 6.25 -29.80
C LYS A 273 -17.50 7.21 -29.59
N LYS A 274 -18.43 7.25 -30.55
CA LYS A 274 -19.69 7.98 -30.40
C LYS A 274 -20.70 7.14 -29.63
N TRP A 275 -21.28 7.72 -28.59
CA TRP A 275 -22.27 7.08 -27.73
C TRP A 275 -23.65 7.67 -27.94
N ASN A 276 -24.69 6.83 -27.94
CA ASN A 276 -26.09 7.26 -27.92
C ASN A 276 -26.80 6.68 -26.70
N ILE A 277 -27.68 7.48 -26.08
CA ILE A 277 -28.53 7.03 -24.98
C ILE A 277 -29.92 6.71 -25.55
N CYS A 278 -30.33 5.45 -25.46
CA CYS A 278 -31.66 4.98 -25.84
C CYS A 278 -32.48 4.70 -24.58
N ILE A 279 -33.77 5.03 -24.59
CA ILE A 279 -34.66 4.73 -23.47
C ILE A 279 -35.58 3.61 -23.89
N LYS A 280 -35.55 2.50 -23.13
CA LYS A 280 -36.50 1.39 -23.30
C LYS A 280 -37.88 1.92 -22.90
N LYS A 281 -38.71 2.30 -23.88
CA LYS A 281 -40.14 2.54 -23.64
C LYS A 281 -40.76 1.17 -23.38
N ASN A 282 -41.29 0.95 -22.19
CA ASN A 282 -42.17 -0.19 -21.91
C ASN A 282 -43.39 -0.10 -22.83
N ASN A 283 -43.34 -0.81 -23.94
CA ASN A 283 -44.46 -1.50 -24.54
C ASN A 283 -43.91 -2.90 -24.81
N ASP A 284 -44.09 -3.86 -23.90
CA ASP A 284 -43.84 -5.25 -24.25
C ASP A 284 -44.87 -5.66 -25.31
N PRO A 285 -44.39 -6.00 -26.52
CA PRO A 285 -44.46 -7.38 -26.93
C PRO A 285 -43.09 -7.84 -27.43
N CYS A 286 -42.41 -8.66 -26.65
CA CYS A 286 -41.40 -9.55 -27.21
C CYS A 286 -42.07 -10.50 -28.22
N TYR A 287 -41.28 -10.89 -29.23
CA TYR A 287 -41.59 -11.87 -30.28
C TYR A 287 -42.54 -11.42 -31.37
N ASN A 288 -41.99 -10.88 -32.46
CA ASN A 288 -42.50 -11.12 -33.82
C ASN A 288 -41.50 -10.63 -34.88
N SER A 289 -40.30 -11.20 -34.92
CA SER A 289 -39.41 -11.02 -36.09
C SER A 289 -38.95 -12.33 -36.73
N GLN A 290 -39.48 -13.48 -36.28
CA GLN A 290 -39.31 -14.77 -36.95
C GLN A 290 -40.56 -15.64 -36.68
N LEU A 291 -41.65 -15.36 -37.39
CA LEU A 291 -42.71 -16.34 -37.59
C LEU A 291 -42.90 -16.48 -39.09
N ASP A 292 -42.92 -17.74 -39.55
CA ASP A 292 -43.10 -18.13 -40.94
C ASP A 292 -44.36 -17.46 -41.50
N SER A 293 -44.33 -16.99 -42.76
CA SER A 293 -45.36 -16.07 -43.29
C SER A 293 -46.77 -16.66 -43.25
N THR A 294 -46.89 -17.98 -43.29
CA THR A 294 -48.14 -18.73 -43.15
C THR A 294 -48.78 -18.63 -41.76
N ILE A 295 -48.01 -18.43 -40.68
CA ILE A 295 -48.56 -18.34 -39.32
C ILE A 295 -49.09 -16.92 -39.03
N SER A 296 -48.52 -15.90 -39.68
CA SER A 296 -49.00 -14.52 -39.57
C SER A 296 -50.35 -14.32 -40.25
N ASP A 297 -50.58 -14.99 -41.38
CA ASP A 297 -51.84 -14.89 -42.13
C ASP A 297 -53.01 -15.54 -41.34
N ILE A 298 -52.76 -16.68 -40.68
CA ILE A 298 -53.77 -17.37 -39.86
C ILE A 298 -54.15 -16.55 -38.62
N LEU A 299 -53.21 -15.81 -38.04
CA LEU A 299 -53.46 -14.98 -36.85
C LEU A 299 -54.22 -13.68 -37.17
N GLN A 300 -54.15 -13.19 -38.41
CA GLN A 300 -54.93 -12.02 -38.84
C GLN A 300 -56.41 -12.34 -39.13
N GLU A 301 -56.74 -13.60 -39.46
CA GLU A 301 -58.15 -14.00 -39.69
C GLU A 301 -58.98 -14.12 -38.41
N PHE A 302 -58.35 -14.27 -37.24
CA PHE A 302 -59.04 -14.48 -35.97
C PHE A 302 -58.64 -13.43 -34.93
N ASP A 303 -59.42 -12.33 -34.87
CA ASP A 303 -59.25 -11.28 -33.87
C ASP A 303 -59.34 -11.86 -32.45
N GLY A 304 -58.19 -11.90 -31.75
CA GLY A 304 -58.06 -12.35 -30.36
C GLY A 304 -57.28 -13.64 -30.13
N ALA A 305 -56.77 -14.30 -31.17
CA ALA A 305 -55.91 -15.49 -31.00
C ALA A 305 -54.50 -15.11 -30.49
N LYS A 306 -53.99 -15.85 -29.50
CA LYS A 306 -52.60 -15.73 -29.00
C LYS A 306 -51.88 -17.06 -29.12
N VAL A 307 -50.65 -17.03 -29.63
CA VAL A 307 -49.75 -18.19 -29.63
C VAL A 307 -49.15 -18.32 -28.23
N ILE A 308 -49.42 -19.44 -27.55
CA ILE A 308 -48.89 -19.71 -26.22
C ILE A 308 -47.82 -20.79 -26.35
N ASN A 309 -46.61 -20.48 -25.88
CA ASN A 309 -45.55 -21.46 -25.78
C ASN A 309 -45.85 -22.43 -24.62
N ILE A 310 -46.01 -23.72 -24.94
CA ILE A 310 -46.39 -24.78 -23.98
C ILE A 310 -45.28 -25.01 -22.93
N GLU A 311 -44.03 -24.63 -23.21
CA GLU A 311 -42.91 -24.79 -22.28
C GLU A 311 -42.95 -23.80 -21.11
N THR A 312 -43.56 -22.62 -21.30
CA THR A 312 -43.71 -21.61 -20.24
C THR A 312 -44.80 -21.93 -19.22
N ILE A 313 -45.76 -22.80 -19.53
CA ILE A 313 -46.88 -23.11 -18.61
C ILE A 313 -46.44 -24.03 -17.46
N LYS A 314 -45.39 -24.84 -17.64
CA LYS A 314 -44.96 -25.81 -16.59
C LYS A 314 -44.21 -25.20 -15.41
N LYS A 315 -43.83 -23.91 -15.44
CA LYS A 315 -43.11 -23.26 -14.33
C LYS A 315 -43.99 -22.47 -13.36
N GLU A 316 -45.30 -22.38 -13.60
CA GLU A 316 -46.23 -21.71 -12.67
C GLU A 316 -47.08 -22.67 -11.83
N GLN A 317 -46.79 -23.98 -11.83
CA GLN A 317 -47.49 -24.97 -10.99
C GLN A 317 -46.60 -25.94 -10.18
N GLN A 318 -45.33 -25.61 -9.91
CA GLN A 318 -44.52 -26.34 -8.91
C GLN A 318 -43.70 -25.40 -8.04
#